data_AF-A0A3A8TUV5-F1
#
_entry.id   AF-A0A3A8TUV5-F1
#
_cell.length_a   1.000
_cell.length_b   1.000
_cell.length_c   1.000
_cell.angle_alpha   90.00
_cell.angle_beta   90.00
_cell.angle_gamma   90.00
#
_symmetry.space_group_name_H-M   'P 1'
#
loop_
_entity.id
_entity.type
_entity.pdbx_description
1 polymer ?
#
loop_
_entity_poly.entity_id
_entity_poly.type
_entity_poly.pdbx_seq_one_letter_code
_entity_poly.pdbx_strand_id
1 'polypeptide(L)'
;MSGGDAWRGNIKARLYERVRARGYDSLTAFADARPAVPLYALADELGHDDVAAVQVLSGLLAEAEQQKRVTRFVRDVLVRLLSQSLPNGWPAVLDDENLFKVAKALGSWSAYTPETHKERARLARAALRANPPPAGWCPLGPDDELLRTLLPDEEA
;
A
#
# COMPACT_ATOMS: atom_id res chain seq x y z
N MET A 1 0.69 23.79 -4.33
CA MET A 1 0.60 22.97 -5.56
C MET A 1 2.02 22.81 -6.07
N SER A 2 2.52 21.57 -6.24
CA SER A 2 3.85 21.35 -6.82
C SER A 2 3.87 21.80 -8.29
N GLY A 3 5.01 22.31 -8.77
CA GLY A 3 5.19 22.99 -10.06
C GLY A 3 5.07 22.10 -11.31
N GLY A 4 4.36 20.97 -11.22
CA GLY A 4 4.22 19.98 -12.29
C GLY A 4 5.49 19.19 -12.60
N ASP A 5 6.58 19.41 -11.87
CA ASP A 5 7.89 18.76 -12.10
C ASP A 5 7.82 17.23 -12.00
N ALA A 6 6.96 16.73 -11.11
CA ALA A 6 6.64 15.31 -10.99
C ALA A 6 6.16 14.68 -12.31
N TRP A 7 5.64 15.45 -13.26
CA TRP A 7 5.04 14.95 -14.51
C TRP A 7 5.88 15.23 -15.76
N ARG A 8 7.07 15.82 -15.62
CA ARG A 8 7.94 16.15 -16.77
C ARG A 8 8.82 14.96 -17.16
N GLY A 9 9.01 14.79 -18.47
CA GLY A 9 9.97 13.83 -19.02
C GLY A 9 9.60 12.36 -18.78
N ASN A 10 10.60 11.49 -18.74
CA ASN A 10 10.40 10.05 -18.54
C ASN A 10 10.28 9.73 -17.04
N ILE A 11 9.06 9.91 -16.52
CA ILE A 11 8.68 9.68 -15.11
C ILE A 11 9.12 8.30 -14.63
N LYS A 12 8.88 7.25 -15.43
CA LYS A 12 9.21 5.87 -15.05
C LYS A 12 10.72 5.71 -14.89
N ALA A 13 11.51 6.09 -15.90
CA ALA A 13 12.96 5.98 -15.84
C ALA A 13 13.53 6.73 -14.61
N ARG A 14 13.04 7.95 -14.37
CA ARG A 14 13.46 8.77 -13.24
C ARG A 14 13.18 8.10 -11.89
N LEU A 15 11.98 7.54 -11.70
CA LEU A 15 11.64 6.81 -10.48
C LEU A 15 12.66 5.68 -10.20
N TYR A 16 12.99 4.89 -11.21
CA TYR A 16 13.97 3.81 -11.10
C TYR A 16 15.41 4.31 -10.87
N GLU A 17 15.80 5.42 -11.47
CA GLU A 17 17.09 6.06 -11.20
C GLU A 17 17.20 6.51 -9.73
N ARG A 18 16.13 7.11 -9.17
CA ARG A 18 16.09 7.51 -7.75
C ARG A 18 16.18 6.32 -6.79
N VAL A 19 15.54 5.21 -7.14
CA VAL A 19 15.63 3.95 -6.39
C VAL A 19 17.05 3.41 -6.40
N ARG A 20 17.69 3.32 -7.58
CA ARG A 20 19.07 2.84 -7.72
C ARG A 20 20.08 3.75 -7.04
N ALA A 21 19.89 5.06 -7.09
CA ALA A 21 20.72 6.03 -6.37
C ALA A 21 20.68 5.83 -4.84
N ARG A 22 19.65 5.15 -4.31
CA ARG A 22 19.53 4.77 -2.89
C ARG A 22 20.05 3.37 -2.61
N GLY A 23 20.67 2.70 -3.58
CA GLY A 23 21.27 1.38 -3.41
C GLY A 23 20.29 0.20 -3.48
N TYR A 24 19.10 0.40 -4.07
CA TYR A 24 18.12 -0.67 -4.26
C TYR A 24 18.01 -1.07 -5.73
N ASP A 25 17.90 -2.37 -5.98
CA ASP A 25 17.80 -2.92 -7.35
C ASP A 25 16.39 -2.80 -7.95
N SER A 26 15.38 -2.64 -7.10
CA SER A 26 13.97 -2.52 -7.49
C SER A 26 13.20 -1.60 -6.55
N LEU A 27 12.07 -1.07 -7.03
CA LEU A 27 11.20 -0.24 -6.21
C LEU A 27 10.55 -1.07 -5.09
N THR A 28 10.24 -2.34 -5.36
CA THR A 28 9.77 -3.29 -4.35
C THR A 28 10.81 -3.48 -3.24
N ALA A 29 12.10 -3.65 -3.56
CA ALA A 29 13.15 -3.78 -2.55
C ALA A 29 13.29 -2.50 -1.70
N PHE A 30 13.20 -1.32 -2.33
CA PHE A 30 13.16 -0.03 -1.62
C PHE A 30 11.97 0.07 -0.66
N ALA A 31 10.78 -0.34 -1.10
CA ALA A 31 9.56 -0.30 -0.32
C ALA A 31 9.50 -1.36 0.79
N ASP A 32 10.04 -2.56 0.55
CA ASP A 32 10.12 -3.65 1.52
C ASP A 32 11.08 -3.32 2.68
N ALA A 33 12.13 -2.52 2.43
CA ALA A 33 12.99 -1.99 3.48
C ALA A 33 12.32 -0.92 4.38
N ARG A 34 11.12 -0.46 3.99
CA ARG A 34 10.31 0.56 4.69
C ARG A 34 8.89 0.03 4.88
N PRO A 35 8.72 -1.08 5.59
CA PRO A 35 7.42 -1.71 5.71
C PRO A 35 6.46 -0.78 6.46
N ALA A 36 5.19 -0.80 6.05
CA ALA A 36 4.14 0.07 6.58
C ALA A 36 4.37 1.59 6.44
N VAL A 37 5.47 2.05 5.85
CA VAL A 37 5.65 3.49 5.55
C VAL A 37 4.65 3.92 4.46
N PRO A 38 3.87 5.00 4.66
CA PRO A 38 2.89 5.45 3.68
C PRO A 38 3.50 5.79 2.31
N LEU A 39 2.74 5.59 1.23
CA LEU A 39 3.19 5.81 -0.15
C LEU A 39 3.70 7.24 -0.40
N TYR A 40 3.08 8.25 0.24
CA TYR A 40 3.52 9.64 0.09
C TYR A 40 4.89 9.86 0.74
N ALA A 41 5.20 9.19 1.85
CA ALA A 41 6.49 9.31 2.51
C ALA A 41 7.59 8.58 1.73
N LEU A 42 7.27 7.44 1.11
CA LEU A 42 8.17 6.78 0.15
C LEU A 42 8.49 7.70 -1.04
N ALA A 43 7.48 8.36 -1.59
CA ALA A 43 7.65 9.30 -2.69
C ALA A 43 8.50 10.50 -2.26
N ASP A 44 8.23 11.05 -1.08
CA ASP A 44 9.01 12.14 -0.48
C ASP A 44 10.48 11.78 -0.33
N GLU A 45 10.74 10.57 0.18
CA GLU A 45 12.09 10.07 0.32
C GLU A 45 12.79 9.90 -1.03
N LEU A 46 12.09 9.46 -2.08
CA LEU A 46 12.66 9.29 -3.44
C LEU A 46 12.93 10.63 -4.14
N GLY A 47 12.12 11.64 -3.84
CA GLY A 47 12.31 13.01 -4.27
C GLY A 47 11.13 13.89 -3.88
N HIS A 48 11.31 14.68 -2.82
CA HIS A 48 10.40 15.75 -2.43
C HIS A 48 10.00 16.58 -3.66
N ASP A 49 8.68 16.73 -3.87
CA ASP A 49 8.06 17.42 -5.02
C ASP A 49 8.33 16.87 -6.44
N ASP A 50 9.25 15.92 -6.61
CA ASP A 50 9.64 15.35 -7.91
C ASP A 50 9.06 13.95 -8.16
N VAL A 51 8.69 13.25 -7.10
CA VAL A 51 8.05 11.93 -7.15
C VAL A 51 6.68 12.01 -6.49
N ALA A 52 5.65 11.58 -7.20
CA ALA A 52 4.30 11.50 -6.65
C ALA A 52 3.99 10.12 -6.07
N ALA A 53 3.17 10.05 -5.02
CA ALA A 53 2.75 8.77 -4.41
C ALA A 53 2.10 7.81 -5.42
N VAL A 54 1.34 8.34 -6.39
CA VAL A 54 0.72 7.52 -7.45
C VAL A 54 1.77 6.88 -8.37
N GLN A 55 2.92 7.52 -8.58
CA GLN A 55 4.01 6.95 -9.39
C GLN A 55 4.67 5.78 -8.66
N VAL A 56 4.85 5.90 -7.34
CA VAL A 56 5.32 4.81 -6.48
C VAL A 56 4.32 3.65 -6.52
N LEU A 57 3.02 3.91 -6.34
CA LEU A 57 1.97 2.89 -6.42
C LEU A 57 1.96 2.17 -7.77
N SER A 58 1.97 2.91 -8.88
CA SER A 58 1.99 2.32 -10.23
C SER A 58 3.27 1.53 -10.52
N GLY A 59 4.43 2.01 -10.05
CA GLY A 59 5.69 1.28 -10.18
C GLY A 59 5.70 -0.04 -9.41
N LEU A 60 5.19 -0.03 -8.17
CA LEU A 60 5.08 -1.24 -7.33
C LEU A 60 4.11 -2.25 -7.95
N LEU A 61 2.97 -1.79 -8.47
CA LEU A 61 2.03 -2.66 -9.18
C LEU A 61 2.70 -3.30 -10.42
N ALA A 62 3.40 -2.50 -11.22
CA ALA A 62 4.06 -3.01 -12.43
C ALA A 62 5.13 -4.08 -12.13
N GLU A 63 5.92 -3.89 -11.06
CA GLU A 63 6.86 -4.93 -10.61
C GLU A 63 6.15 -6.17 -10.08
N ALA A 64 5.08 -5.98 -9.32
CA ALA A 64 4.29 -7.08 -8.79
C ALA A 64 3.63 -7.91 -9.91
N GLU A 65 3.12 -7.26 -10.97
CA GLU A 65 2.61 -7.94 -12.16
C GLU A 65 3.70 -8.74 -12.87
N GLN A 66 4.87 -8.13 -13.10
CA GLN A 66 6.01 -8.79 -13.73
C GLN A 66 6.50 -10.01 -12.94
N GLN A 67 6.45 -9.94 -11.61
CA GLN A 67 6.88 -11.02 -10.71
C GLN A 67 5.76 -11.98 -10.31
N LYS A 68 4.53 -11.79 -10.80
CA LYS A 68 3.33 -12.55 -10.39
C LYS A 68 3.08 -12.54 -8.87
N ARG A 69 3.28 -11.38 -8.25
CA ARG A 69 3.12 -11.13 -6.80
C ARG A 69 2.04 -10.08 -6.49
N VAL A 70 1.04 -9.95 -7.36
CA VAL A 70 0.00 -8.90 -7.24
C VAL A 70 -0.78 -9.04 -5.93
N THR A 71 -1.09 -10.25 -5.47
CA THR A 71 -1.76 -10.43 -4.17
C THR A 71 -0.93 -9.90 -3.00
N ARG A 72 0.39 -10.18 -2.97
CA ARG A 72 1.30 -9.61 -1.96
C ARG A 72 1.33 -8.09 -2.04
N PHE A 73 1.35 -7.50 -3.24
CA PHE A 73 1.26 -6.06 -3.42
C PHE A 73 -0.06 -5.49 -2.87
N VAL A 74 -1.19 -6.14 -3.13
CA VAL A 74 -2.50 -5.72 -2.60
C VAL A 74 -2.49 -5.76 -1.06
N ARG A 75 -1.86 -6.76 -0.43
CA ARG A 75 -1.64 -6.79 1.03
C ARG A 75 -0.75 -5.65 1.50
N ASP A 76 0.37 -5.39 0.83
CA ASP A 76 1.31 -4.31 1.20
C ASP A 76 0.65 -2.92 1.16
N VAL A 77 -0.15 -2.64 0.13
CA VAL A 77 -0.89 -1.37 0.03
C VAL A 77 -1.88 -1.23 1.19
N LEU A 78 -2.57 -2.31 1.59
CA LEU A 78 -3.46 -2.28 2.75
C LEU A 78 -2.71 -1.92 4.03
N VAL A 79 -1.54 -2.56 4.26
CA VAL A 79 -0.70 -2.30 5.44
C VAL A 79 -0.32 -0.83 5.53
N ARG A 80 0.15 -0.24 4.43
CA ARG A 80 0.55 1.19 4.37
C ARG A 80 -0.61 2.16 4.59
N LEU A 81 -1.84 1.78 4.20
CA LEU A 81 -3.03 2.60 4.39
C LEU A 81 -3.60 2.48 5.81
N LEU A 82 -3.49 1.29 6.40
CA LEU A 82 -3.83 1.06 7.80
C LEU A 82 -2.89 1.86 8.70
N SER A 83 -1.57 1.76 8.52
CA SER A 83 -0.61 2.56 9.32
C SER A 83 -0.82 4.07 9.18
N GLN A 84 -1.17 4.54 7.97
CA GLN A 84 -1.44 5.96 7.71
C GLN A 84 -2.72 6.45 8.41
N SER A 85 -3.79 5.65 8.41
CA SER A 85 -5.11 6.08 8.89
C SER A 85 -5.37 5.71 10.35
N LEU A 86 -4.67 4.68 10.83
CA LEU A 86 -4.80 4.05 12.15
C LEU A 86 -3.39 3.86 12.76
N PRO A 87 -2.67 4.95 13.08
CA PRO A 87 -1.30 4.85 13.60
C PRO A 87 -1.19 4.11 14.93
N ASN A 88 -2.30 3.99 15.68
CA ASN A 88 -2.39 3.24 16.94
C ASN A 88 -2.99 1.82 16.74
N GLY A 89 -3.10 1.37 15.49
CA GLY A 89 -3.73 0.10 15.13
C GLY A 89 -5.26 0.14 15.15
N TRP A 90 -5.86 -1.04 14.98
CA TRP A 90 -7.31 -1.20 14.91
C TRP A 90 -8.00 -0.67 16.18
N PRO A 91 -9.09 0.10 16.05
CA PRO A 91 -9.73 0.72 17.20
C PRO A 91 -10.44 -0.30 18.10
N ALA A 92 -10.42 -0.06 19.42
CA ALA A 92 -11.18 -0.87 20.39
C ALA A 92 -12.69 -0.63 20.31
N VAL A 93 -13.11 0.57 19.89
CA VAL A 93 -14.50 0.98 19.76
C VAL A 93 -14.69 1.65 18.40
N LEU A 94 -15.72 1.24 17.66
CA LEU A 94 -16.11 1.85 16.37
C LEU A 94 -17.14 2.96 16.60
N ASP A 95 -16.71 4.06 17.22
CA ASP A 95 -17.44 5.33 17.19
C ASP A 95 -17.32 6.01 15.82
N ASP A 96 -18.01 7.13 15.62
CA ASP A 96 -18.05 7.82 14.32
C ASP A 96 -16.65 8.21 13.80
N GLU A 97 -15.74 8.63 14.69
CA GLU A 97 -14.39 9.03 14.31
C GLU A 97 -13.55 7.83 13.86
N ASN A 98 -13.57 6.75 14.66
CA ASN A 98 -12.83 5.53 14.36
C ASN A 98 -13.42 4.81 13.14
N LEU A 99 -14.75 4.83 12.99
CA LEU A 99 -15.45 4.33 11.82
C LEU A 99 -15.00 5.07 10.56
N PHE A 100 -14.89 6.41 10.61
CA PHE A 100 -14.39 7.20 9.49
C PHE A 100 -12.95 6.84 9.13
N LYS A 101 -12.05 6.71 10.12
CA LYS A 101 -10.64 6.33 9.88
C LYS A 101 -10.51 4.94 9.23
N VAL A 102 -11.25 3.95 9.72
CA VAL A 102 -11.30 2.60 9.13
C VAL A 102 -11.88 2.65 7.72
N ALA A 103 -13.00 3.35 7.53
CA ALA A 103 -13.65 3.49 6.23
C ALA A 103 -12.73 4.19 5.21
N LYS A 104 -11.97 5.21 5.63
CA LYS A 104 -10.99 5.90 4.81
C LYS A 104 -9.89 4.94 4.34
N ALA A 105 -9.29 4.18 5.26
CA ALA A 105 -8.25 3.20 4.92
C ALA A 105 -8.76 2.15 3.90
N LEU A 106 -9.89 1.51 4.20
CA LEU A 106 -10.47 0.45 3.37
C LEU A 106 -11.04 0.99 2.05
N GLY A 107 -11.52 2.23 2.02
CA GLY A 107 -12.00 2.92 0.84
C GLY A 107 -10.87 3.26 -0.12
N SER A 108 -9.79 3.87 0.39
CA SER A 108 -8.57 4.15 -0.38
C SER A 108 -7.92 2.87 -0.90
N TRP A 109 -7.82 1.84 -0.06
CA TRP A 109 -7.31 0.53 -0.49
C TRP A 109 -8.17 -0.01 -1.64
N SER A 110 -9.48 0.12 -1.50
CA SER A 110 -10.50 -0.13 -2.53
C SER A 110 -10.16 0.45 -3.90
N ALA A 111 -9.80 1.72 -3.90
CA ALA A 111 -9.49 2.48 -5.11
C ALA A 111 -8.11 2.11 -5.70
N TYR A 112 -7.17 1.65 -4.87
CA TYR A 112 -5.80 1.32 -5.28
C TYR A 112 -5.65 -0.14 -5.70
N THR A 113 -6.59 -1.01 -5.34
CA THR A 113 -6.60 -2.41 -5.78
C THR A 113 -6.82 -2.52 -7.29
N PRO A 114 -5.98 -3.26 -8.03
CA PRO A 114 -6.15 -3.48 -9.47
C PRO A 114 -7.42 -4.26 -9.78
N GLU A 115 -7.97 -4.08 -10.99
CA GLU A 115 -9.25 -4.69 -11.41
C GLU A 115 -9.28 -6.20 -11.18
N THR A 116 -8.17 -6.87 -11.50
CA THR A 116 -8.00 -8.33 -11.33
C THR A 116 -8.17 -8.81 -9.89
N HIS A 117 -8.04 -7.93 -8.89
CA HIS A 117 -8.10 -8.26 -7.47
C HIS A 117 -9.27 -7.59 -6.73
N LYS A 118 -10.12 -6.81 -7.41
CA LYS A 118 -11.19 -6.05 -6.76
C LYS A 118 -12.18 -6.93 -6.01
N GLU A 119 -12.56 -8.08 -6.57
CA GLU A 119 -13.50 -8.98 -5.93
C GLU A 119 -12.91 -9.61 -4.66
N ARG A 120 -11.65 -10.04 -4.72
CA ARG A 120 -10.91 -10.56 -3.55
C ARG A 120 -10.79 -9.50 -2.46
N ALA A 121 -10.46 -8.26 -2.82
CA ALA A 121 -10.42 -7.15 -1.87
C ALA A 121 -11.82 -6.81 -1.31
N ARG A 122 -12.89 -6.93 -2.10
CA ARG A 122 -14.28 -6.76 -1.64
C ARG A 122 -14.63 -7.79 -0.55
N LEU A 123 -14.31 -9.06 -0.79
CA LEU A 123 -14.53 -10.15 0.17
C LEU A 123 -13.70 -9.96 1.44
N ALA A 124 -12.41 -9.62 1.31
CA ALA A 124 -11.54 -9.34 2.47
C ALA A 124 -12.05 -8.16 3.31
N ARG A 125 -12.53 -7.08 2.67
CA ARG A 125 -13.19 -5.97 3.40
C ARG A 125 -14.43 -6.41 4.14
N ALA A 126 -15.26 -7.25 3.51
CA ALA A 126 -16.46 -7.78 4.16
C ALA A 126 -16.10 -8.62 5.37
N ALA A 127 -15.08 -9.47 5.25
CA ALA A 127 -14.57 -10.29 6.35
C ALA A 127 -14.02 -9.44 7.51
N LEU A 128 -13.22 -8.40 7.23
CA LEU A 128 -12.72 -7.46 8.25
C LEU A 128 -13.85 -6.69 8.96
N ARG A 129 -14.96 -6.42 8.29
CA ARG A 129 -16.13 -5.79 8.93
C ARG A 129 -16.93 -6.77 9.79
N ALA A 130 -17.09 -8.00 9.29
CA ALA A 130 -17.84 -9.03 10.00
C ALA A 130 -17.08 -9.54 11.24
N ASN A 131 -15.75 -9.66 11.12
CA ASN A 131 -14.84 -10.14 12.14
C ASN A 131 -13.68 -9.13 12.28
N PRO A 132 -13.89 -8.02 13.01
CA PRO A 132 -12.84 -7.02 13.19
C PRO A 132 -11.62 -7.62 13.90
N PRO A 133 -10.39 -7.23 13.49
CA PRO A 133 -9.17 -7.56 14.21
C PRO A 133 -9.19 -7.10 15.67
N PRO A 134 -8.35 -7.69 16.54
CA PRO A 134 -8.17 -7.22 17.91
C PRO A 134 -7.74 -5.74 17.97
N ALA A 135 -8.14 -5.05 19.05
CA ALA A 135 -7.72 -3.68 19.30
C ALA A 135 -6.17 -3.57 19.30
N GLY A 136 -5.66 -2.52 18.66
CA GLY A 136 -4.22 -2.31 18.51
C GLY A 136 -3.57 -3.14 17.41
N TRP A 137 -4.30 -4.02 16.71
CA TRP A 137 -3.74 -4.74 15.57
C TRP A 137 -3.33 -3.76 14.48
N CYS A 138 -2.04 -3.74 14.17
CA CYS A 138 -1.45 -3.00 13.07
C CYS A 138 -0.45 -3.92 12.37
N PRO A 139 -0.75 -4.44 11.17
CA PRO A 139 0.15 -5.35 10.50
C PRO A 139 1.47 -4.64 10.21
N LEU A 140 2.59 -5.31 10.47
CA LEU A 140 3.93 -4.75 10.26
C LEU A 140 4.44 -4.96 8.83
N GLY A 141 3.75 -5.74 8.01
CA GLY A 141 4.14 -6.04 6.64
C GLY A 141 3.08 -6.85 5.90
N PRO A 142 3.24 -7.08 4.59
CA PRO A 142 2.26 -7.78 3.77
C PRO A 142 2.04 -9.23 4.22
N ASP A 143 3.02 -9.83 4.89
CA ASP A 143 3.01 -11.23 5.33
C ASP A 143 2.40 -11.45 6.73
N ASP A 144 1.71 -10.44 7.28
CA ASP A 144 0.87 -10.62 8.46
C ASP A 144 -0.09 -11.81 8.31
N GLU A 145 -0.21 -12.61 9.37
CA GLU A 145 -0.94 -13.89 9.34
C GLU A 145 -2.41 -13.70 8.95
N LEU A 146 -3.08 -12.70 9.52
CA LEU A 146 -4.49 -12.41 9.20
C LEU A 146 -4.61 -11.98 7.74
N LEU A 147 -3.70 -11.14 7.24
CA LEU A 147 -3.71 -10.72 5.84
C LEU A 147 -3.48 -11.90 4.89
N ARG A 148 -2.58 -12.84 5.22
CA ARG A 148 -2.37 -14.06 4.43
C ARG A 148 -3.59 -14.96 4.40
N THR A 149 -4.35 -15.04 5.49
CA THR A 149 -5.62 -15.77 5.53
C THR A 149 -6.70 -15.10 4.66
N LEU A 150 -6.80 -13.77 4.72
CA LEU A 150 -7.82 -13.01 3.97
C LEU A 150 -7.52 -12.92 2.48
N LEU A 151 -6.24 -12.84 2.12
CA LEU A 151 -5.74 -12.67 0.76
C LEU A 151 -4.56 -13.63 0.53
N PRO A 152 -4.83 -14.94 0.41
CA PRO A 152 -3.80 -15.94 0.19
C PRO A 152 -3.12 -15.74 -1.16
N ASP A 153 -1.82 -16.02 -1.27
CA ASP A 153 -1.14 -15.95 -2.56
C ASP A 153 -1.82 -16.85 -3.61
N GLU A 154 -1.78 -16.43 -4.86
CA GLU A 154 -2.25 -17.27 -5.97
C GLU A 154 -1.33 -18.49 -6.05
N GLU A 155 -1.91 -19.69 -6.05
CA GLU A 155 -1.15 -20.92 -6.24
C GLU A 155 -0.43 -20.86 -7.59
N ALA A 156 0.86 -21.21 -7.59
CA ALA A 156 1.75 -21.14 -8.74
C ALA A 156 1.45 -22.22 -9.79
#